data_AF-A0A965MT54-F1
#
_entry.id   AF-A0A965MT54-F1
#
_cell.length_a   1.000
_cell.length_b   1.000
_cell.length_c   1.000
_cell.angle_alpha   90.00
_cell.angle_beta   90.00
_cell.angle_gamma   90.00
#
_symmetry.space_group_name_H-M   'P 1'
#
loop_
_entity.id
_entity.type
_entity.pdbx_description
1 polymer ?
#
loop_
_entity_poly.entity_id
_entity_poly.type
_entity_poly.pdbx_seq_one_letter_code
_entity_poly.pdbx_strand_id
1 'polypeptide(L)'
;MQDSIFTKIIKGDIPCHKVYEDDRVIAFLDIHPINQGHTLLVPKQQIDHLWDIPDELYHHLWDVAKLLQARIKDVSKAPRVGVVVEGFGVPHAHSIFTIIQIAKVLDVSLDDLLGHKVTQESQNKQRIRFVYFDINGCLVRFFHHAFTKIAEDTGASSDVIESTFWHYNDIVCKGEMSLEDFNIALAEAVGVASIDWTAYYLEAIQPIAAMHDLVKWVAKRYKVGLLSNIMPGQIDAMINKGLLPDVPYVTIVDSSQVLAIKPEQHMYEIAAQFANTDPEHILLIDDSRPNIMAAEKMGWRVLWFDDYSPENSIERIHSALRA
;
A
#
# COMPACT_ATOMS: atom_id res chain seq x y z
N MET A 1 23.33 -4.51 19.12
CA MET A 1 22.16 -4.37 18.24
C MET A 1 20.94 -4.23 19.12
N GLN A 2 20.05 -3.30 18.81
CA GLN A 2 18.73 -3.21 19.46
C GLN A 2 17.85 -4.37 18.95
N ASP A 3 17.02 -4.94 19.82
CA ASP A 3 16.12 -6.02 19.43
C ASP A 3 15.14 -5.53 18.35
N SER A 4 15.06 -6.25 17.23
CA SER A 4 14.01 -6.00 16.24
C SER A 4 12.64 -6.47 16.74
N ILE A 5 11.57 -6.04 16.07
CA ILE A 5 10.21 -6.50 16.37
C ILE A 5 10.10 -8.04 16.31
N PHE A 6 10.78 -8.69 15.37
CA PHE A 6 10.80 -10.15 15.28
C PHE A 6 11.57 -10.79 16.44
N THR A 7 12.64 -10.16 16.94
CA THR A 7 13.35 -10.63 18.13
C THR A 7 12.46 -10.59 19.36
N LYS A 8 11.62 -9.55 19.51
CA LYS A 8 10.60 -9.47 20.57
C LYS A 8 9.53 -10.56 20.43
N ILE A 9 9.09 -10.87 19.20
CA ILE A 9 8.18 -11.99 18.93
C ILE A 9 8.84 -13.34 19.30
N ILE A 10 10.10 -13.54 18.92
CA ILE A 10 10.88 -14.76 19.23
C ILE A 10 11.02 -14.95 20.75
N LYS A 11 11.22 -13.86 21.50
CA LYS A 11 11.28 -13.86 22.97
C LYS A 11 9.93 -14.08 23.65
N GLY A 12 8.83 -13.89 22.92
CA GLY A 12 7.46 -13.97 23.45
C GLY A 12 6.98 -12.67 24.09
N ASP A 13 7.72 -11.56 23.93
CA ASP A 13 7.33 -10.24 24.43
C ASP A 13 6.14 -9.67 23.64
N ILE A 14 5.98 -10.10 22.39
CA ILE A 14 4.89 -9.72 21.50
C ILE A 14 4.19 -11.00 21.01
N PRO A 15 2.85 -11.08 21.11
CA PRO A 15 2.12 -12.24 20.63
C PRO A 15 2.17 -12.31 19.09
N CYS A 16 2.20 -13.53 18.56
CA CYS A 16 2.06 -13.77 17.13
C CYS A 16 1.20 -15.02 16.88
N HIS A 17 0.59 -15.09 15.69
CA HIS A 17 -0.06 -16.32 15.25
C HIS A 17 0.96 -17.26 14.62
N LYS A 18 1.68 -17.98 15.48
CA LYS A 18 2.75 -18.91 15.10
C LYS A 18 2.18 -20.10 14.31
N VAL A 19 2.77 -20.36 13.15
CA VAL A 19 2.40 -21.48 12.26
C VAL A 19 3.49 -22.55 12.18
N TYR A 20 4.73 -22.21 12.53
CA TYR A 20 5.85 -23.14 12.65
C TYR A 20 6.92 -22.58 13.58
N GLU A 21 7.62 -23.46 14.29
CA GLU A 21 8.81 -23.09 15.05
C GLU A 21 9.69 -24.32 15.26
N ASP A 22 10.99 -24.13 15.14
CA ASP A 22 12.02 -25.06 15.58
C ASP A 22 13.14 -24.31 16.32
N ASP A 23 14.29 -24.96 16.55
CA ASP A 23 15.40 -24.37 17.29
C ASP A 23 16.11 -23.22 16.53
N ARG A 24 15.92 -23.12 15.21
CA ARG A 24 16.66 -22.22 14.31
C ARG A 24 15.80 -21.11 13.71
N VAL A 25 14.52 -21.38 13.44
CA VAL A 25 13.60 -20.46 12.75
C VAL A 25 12.21 -20.46 13.39
N ILE A 26 11.46 -19.41 13.12
CA ILE A 26 10.04 -19.27 13.47
C ILE A 26 9.29 -18.80 12.22
N ALA A 27 8.06 -19.28 12.05
CA ALA A 27 7.12 -18.73 11.09
C ALA A 27 5.79 -18.36 11.75
N PHE A 28 5.25 -17.21 11.38
CA PHE A 28 4.01 -16.66 11.93
C PHE A 28 3.27 -15.85 10.87
N LEU A 29 1.97 -15.68 11.06
CA LEU A 29 1.15 -14.87 10.15
C LEU A 29 1.47 -13.39 10.30
N ASP A 30 1.53 -12.70 9.15
CA ASP A 30 1.65 -11.26 9.11
C ASP A 30 0.38 -10.60 9.65
N ILE A 31 0.53 -9.51 10.41
CA ILE A 31 -0.60 -8.75 10.97
C ILE A 31 -1.29 -7.85 9.93
N HIS A 32 -0.61 -7.53 8.84
CA HIS A 32 -1.10 -6.82 7.65
C HIS A 32 -0.94 -7.72 6.40
N PRO A 33 -1.72 -8.82 6.30
CA PRO A 33 -1.53 -9.81 5.25
C PRO A 33 -1.87 -9.26 3.85
N ILE A 34 -0.96 -9.42 2.88
CA ILE A 34 -1.23 -9.10 1.47
C ILE A 34 -2.32 -10.01 0.90
N ASN A 35 -2.30 -11.28 1.29
CA ASN A 35 -3.31 -12.29 0.95
C ASN A 35 -3.48 -13.26 2.12
N GLN A 36 -4.58 -14.02 2.09
CA GLN A 36 -4.80 -15.08 3.06
C GLN A 36 -3.64 -16.10 3.05
N GLY A 37 -3.04 -16.32 4.22
CA GLY A 37 -1.85 -17.18 4.38
C GLY A 37 -0.52 -16.45 4.25
N HIS A 38 -0.49 -15.11 4.15
CA HIS A 38 0.74 -14.33 4.24
C HIS A 38 1.47 -14.68 5.55
N THR A 39 2.65 -15.28 5.39
CA THR A 39 3.45 -15.84 6.48
C THR A 39 4.86 -15.26 6.38
N LEU A 40 5.42 -14.87 7.51
CA LEU A 40 6.81 -14.45 7.64
C LEU A 40 7.62 -15.63 8.20
N LEU A 41 8.70 -16.00 7.51
CA LEU A 41 9.68 -16.99 7.99
C LEU A 41 10.96 -16.26 8.37
N VAL A 42 11.36 -16.37 9.64
CA VAL A 42 12.40 -15.56 10.26
C VAL A 42 13.40 -16.46 11.01
N PRO A 43 14.72 -16.28 10.89
CA PRO A 43 15.70 -16.93 11.74
C PRO A 43 15.54 -16.46 13.19
N LYS A 44 15.81 -17.33 14.16
CA LYS A 44 15.82 -16.95 15.57
C LYS A 44 17.01 -16.06 15.91
N GLN A 45 18.10 -16.21 15.17
CA GLN A 45 19.26 -15.34 15.27
C GLN A 45 18.99 -14.03 14.51
N GLN A 46 19.07 -12.89 15.20
CA GLN A 46 18.94 -11.57 14.58
C GLN A 46 20.14 -11.29 13.67
N ILE A 47 19.92 -11.48 12.37
CA ILE A 47 20.85 -11.18 11.27
C ILE A 47 20.10 -10.23 10.35
N ASP A 48 20.68 -9.09 10.00
CA ASP A 48 19.99 -8.02 9.26
C ASP A 48 19.69 -8.44 7.81
N HIS A 49 20.72 -8.79 7.04
CA HIS A 49 20.56 -9.17 5.64
C HIS A 49 20.52 -10.68 5.44
N LEU A 50 19.67 -11.14 4.52
CA LEU A 50 19.57 -12.55 4.13
C LEU A 50 20.93 -13.13 3.68
N TRP A 51 21.75 -12.32 3.01
CA TRP A 51 23.05 -12.73 2.46
C TRP A 51 24.14 -12.88 3.53
N ASP A 52 23.90 -12.38 4.73
CA ASP A 52 24.80 -12.52 5.87
C ASP A 52 24.48 -13.76 6.72
N ILE A 53 23.41 -14.49 6.36
CA ILE A 53 23.05 -15.74 7.04
C ILE A 53 24.10 -16.82 6.73
N PRO A 54 24.64 -17.52 7.74
CA PRO A 54 25.53 -18.65 7.51
C PRO A 54 24.88 -19.74 6.66
N ASP A 55 25.64 -20.35 5.75
CA ASP A 55 25.14 -21.31 4.74
C ASP A 55 24.21 -22.39 5.32
N GLU A 56 24.54 -22.96 6.48
CA GLU A 56 23.70 -23.98 7.12
C GLU A 56 22.31 -23.46 7.53
N LEU A 57 22.25 -22.24 8.05
CA LEU A 57 20.99 -21.59 8.44
C LEU A 57 20.22 -21.11 7.20
N TYR A 58 20.93 -20.66 6.17
CA TYR A 58 20.35 -20.27 4.89
C TYR A 58 19.66 -21.47 4.23
N HIS A 59 20.33 -22.62 4.12
CA HIS A 59 19.73 -23.84 3.59
C HIS A 59 18.53 -24.31 4.41
N HIS A 60 18.65 -24.30 5.74
CA HIS A 60 17.56 -24.68 6.64
C HIS A 60 16.32 -23.79 6.47
N LEU A 61 16.52 -22.49 6.27
CA LEU A 61 15.43 -21.56 6.00
C LEU A 61 14.67 -21.95 4.72
N TRP A 62 15.36 -22.35 3.66
CA TRP A 62 14.72 -22.81 2.42
C TRP A 62 14.05 -24.19 2.54
N ASP A 63 14.58 -25.09 3.35
CA ASP A 63 13.93 -26.37 3.65
C ASP A 63 12.59 -26.16 4.38
N VAL A 64 12.59 -25.27 5.38
CA VAL A 64 11.36 -24.89 6.09
C VAL A 64 10.42 -24.13 5.17
N ALA A 65 10.92 -23.27 4.30
CA ALA A 65 10.09 -22.56 3.33
C ALA A 65 9.34 -23.53 2.40
N LYS A 66 10.03 -24.58 1.92
CA LYS A 66 9.43 -25.64 1.09
C LYS A 66 8.36 -26.43 1.85
N LEU A 67 8.57 -26.69 3.15
CA LEU A 67 7.57 -27.34 4.01
C LEU A 67 6.31 -26.47 4.18
N LEU A 68 6.50 -25.19 4.51
CA LEU A 68 5.41 -24.23 4.72
C LEU A 68 4.61 -24.01 3.43
N GLN A 69 5.30 -23.87 2.30
CA GLN A 69 4.69 -23.71 0.98
C GLN A 69 3.65 -24.79 0.69
N ALA A 70 3.97 -26.06 0.96
CA ALA A 70 3.06 -27.17 0.74
C ALA A 70 1.80 -27.07 1.63
N ARG A 71 1.97 -26.67 2.88
CA ARG A 71 0.86 -26.48 3.84
C ARG A 71 -0.02 -25.29 3.49
N ILE A 72 0.58 -24.14 3.18
CA ILE A 72 -0.12 -22.93 2.77
C ILE A 72 -0.95 -23.22 1.53
N LYS A 73 -0.38 -23.92 0.54
CA LYS A 73 -1.11 -24.30 -0.68
C LYS A 73 -2.33 -25.17 -0.40
N ASP A 74 -2.19 -26.16 0.48
CA ASP A 74 -3.30 -27.05 0.83
C ASP A 74 -4.41 -26.32 1.60
N VAL A 75 -4.07 -25.43 2.54
CA VAL A 75 -5.06 -24.70 3.34
C VAL A 75 -5.75 -23.60 2.55
N SER A 76 -4.98 -22.78 1.83
CA SER A 76 -5.52 -21.63 1.07
C SER A 76 -6.19 -22.04 -0.24
N LYS A 77 -5.94 -23.26 -0.72
CA LYS A 77 -6.28 -23.72 -2.08
C LYS A 77 -5.71 -22.81 -3.18
N ALA A 78 -4.67 -22.04 -2.87
CA ALA A 78 -4.01 -21.21 -3.85
C ALA A 78 -3.39 -22.07 -4.95
N PRO A 79 -3.49 -21.66 -6.23
CA PRO A 79 -2.96 -22.44 -7.33
C PRO A 79 -1.42 -22.48 -7.31
N ARG A 80 -0.78 -21.43 -6.80
CA ARG A 80 0.67 -21.34 -6.52
C ARG A 80 0.93 -20.66 -5.18
N VAL A 81 2.15 -20.77 -4.69
CA VAL A 81 2.67 -20.05 -3.52
C VAL A 81 4.05 -19.57 -3.91
N GLY A 82 4.31 -18.26 -3.75
CA GLY A 82 5.59 -17.65 -4.10
C GLY A 82 6.40 -17.28 -2.86
N VAL A 83 7.69 -16.99 -3.05
CA VAL A 83 8.59 -16.45 -2.04
C VAL A 83 9.12 -15.09 -2.53
N VAL A 84 9.19 -14.15 -1.61
CA VAL A 84 9.69 -12.78 -1.74
C VAL A 84 10.68 -12.58 -0.60
N VAL A 85 11.78 -11.88 -0.86
CA VAL A 85 12.73 -11.47 0.18
C VAL A 85 12.67 -9.95 0.22
N GLU A 86 12.13 -9.39 1.30
CA GLU A 86 12.14 -7.96 1.55
C GLU A 86 13.18 -7.66 2.65
N GLY A 87 14.06 -6.70 2.37
CA GLY A 87 15.12 -6.26 3.29
C GLY A 87 14.88 -4.84 3.79
N PHE A 88 13.63 -4.37 3.76
CA PHE A 88 13.23 -3.01 4.12
C PHE A 88 12.26 -3.05 5.32
N GLY A 89 12.31 -2.07 6.22
CA GLY A 89 11.39 -1.93 7.36
C GLY A 89 11.87 -2.60 8.66
N VAL A 90 12.29 -3.86 8.64
CA VAL A 90 12.80 -4.56 9.85
C VAL A 90 14.23 -5.06 9.60
N PRO A 91 15.23 -4.65 10.42
CA PRO A 91 16.63 -5.07 10.27
C PRO A 91 16.84 -6.49 10.81
N HIS A 92 16.13 -7.44 10.20
CA HIS A 92 16.12 -8.85 10.55
C HIS A 92 15.66 -9.62 9.31
N ALA A 93 16.55 -10.44 8.76
CA ALA A 93 16.33 -11.24 7.57
C ALA A 93 15.03 -12.03 7.67
N HIS A 94 14.18 -11.90 6.67
CA HIS A 94 12.91 -12.61 6.64
C HIS A 94 12.57 -12.94 5.19
N SER A 95 11.90 -14.07 5.01
CA SER A 95 11.29 -14.43 3.73
C SER A 95 9.78 -14.30 3.86
N ILE A 96 9.22 -13.57 2.90
CA ILE A 96 7.80 -13.32 2.69
C ILE A 96 7.28 -14.36 1.69
N PHE A 97 6.06 -14.86 1.86
CA PHE A 97 5.41 -15.67 0.84
C PHE A 97 4.38 -14.85 0.06
N THR A 98 4.71 -14.35 -1.13
CA THR A 98 3.69 -13.86 -2.07
C THR A 98 4.02 -14.20 -3.53
N ILE A 99 2.96 -14.41 -4.31
CA ILE A 99 2.96 -14.92 -5.70
C ILE A 99 3.39 -13.83 -6.71
N ILE A 100 3.47 -12.58 -6.26
CA ILE A 100 3.48 -11.39 -7.12
C ILE A 100 4.82 -11.14 -7.82
N GLN A 101 5.96 -11.33 -7.14
CA GLN A 101 7.28 -11.04 -7.73
C GLN A 101 7.70 -12.09 -8.78
N ILE A 102 7.24 -13.33 -8.62
CA ILE A 102 7.52 -14.42 -9.57
C ILE A 102 6.88 -14.12 -10.95
N ALA A 103 5.68 -13.53 -10.97
CA ALA A 103 5.01 -13.13 -12.21
C ALA A 103 5.86 -12.11 -13.01
N LYS A 104 6.44 -11.13 -12.31
CA LYS A 104 7.29 -10.08 -12.90
C LYS A 104 8.61 -10.62 -13.46
N VAL A 105 9.22 -11.61 -12.80
CA VAL A 105 10.49 -12.23 -13.24
C VAL A 105 10.29 -13.20 -14.41
N LEU A 106 9.16 -13.90 -14.43
CA LEU A 106 8.84 -14.88 -15.47
C LEU A 106 8.20 -14.27 -16.73
N ASP A 107 7.99 -12.94 -16.75
CA ASP A 107 7.28 -12.22 -17.82
C ASP A 107 5.89 -12.82 -18.12
N VAL A 108 5.17 -13.20 -17.06
CA VAL A 108 3.82 -13.76 -17.14
C VAL A 108 2.88 -12.97 -16.25
N SER A 109 1.60 -12.86 -16.64
CA SER A 109 0.61 -12.19 -15.80
C SER A 109 0.39 -12.96 -14.49
N LEU A 110 -0.07 -12.28 -13.44
CA LEU A 110 -0.42 -12.92 -12.18
C LEU A 110 -1.50 -14.00 -12.41
N ASP A 111 -2.41 -13.79 -13.36
CA ASP A 111 -3.47 -14.72 -13.74
C ASP A 111 -2.93 -15.99 -14.41
N ASP A 112 -1.97 -15.85 -15.35
CA ASP A 112 -1.25 -16.96 -15.98
C ASP A 112 -0.46 -17.77 -14.94
N LEU A 113 0.11 -17.05 -13.96
CA LEU A 113 0.83 -17.66 -12.85
C LEU A 113 -0.14 -18.38 -11.90
N LEU A 114 -1.36 -17.89 -11.69
CA LEU A 114 -2.37 -18.52 -10.86
C LEU A 114 -3.16 -19.62 -11.62
N GLY A 115 -2.86 -19.89 -12.89
CA GLY A 115 -3.55 -20.94 -13.65
C GLY A 115 -5.05 -20.66 -13.87
N HIS A 116 -5.48 -19.42 -13.63
CA HIS A 116 -6.76 -18.95 -14.12
C HIS A 116 -6.58 -18.73 -15.62
N LYS A 117 -7.17 -19.61 -16.44
CA LYS A 117 -7.57 -19.18 -17.77
C LYS A 117 -8.62 -18.10 -17.54
N VAL A 118 -8.18 -16.84 -17.44
CA VAL A 118 -8.98 -15.75 -17.93
C VAL A 118 -9.08 -16.06 -19.41
N THR A 119 -10.18 -16.69 -19.81
CA THR A 119 -10.67 -16.49 -21.15
C THR A 119 -10.53 -15.00 -21.38
N GLN A 120 -9.75 -14.59 -22.37
CA GLN A 120 -9.96 -13.32 -23.04
C GLN A 120 -11.35 -13.36 -23.69
N GLU A 121 -12.40 -13.54 -22.89
CA GLU A 121 -13.70 -13.01 -23.16
C GLU A 121 -13.46 -11.52 -23.10
N SER A 122 -13.22 -10.97 -24.30
CA SER A 122 -13.34 -9.57 -24.65
C SER A 122 -13.74 -8.73 -23.45
N GLN A 123 -12.78 -8.11 -22.75
CA GLN A 123 -13.10 -6.95 -21.94
C GLN A 123 -13.85 -6.05 -22.90
N ASN A 124 -15.17 -5.97 -22.68
CA ASN A 124 -16.08 -5.29 -23.57
C ASN A 124 -15.46 -3.91 -23.78
N LYS A 125 -15.15 -3.52 -25.03
CA LYS A 125 -14.50 -2.25 -25.41
C LYS A 125 -15.42 -1.05 -25.11
N GLN A 126 -15.92 -0.98 -23.89
CA GLN A 126 -16.73 0.10 -23.40
C GLN A 126 -15.81 1.28 -23.07
N ARG A 127 -16.17 2.43 -23.60
CA ARG A 127 -15.39 3.65 -23.53
C ARG A 127 -15.34 4.19 -22.09
N ILE A 128 -14.15 4.48 -21.58
CA ILE A 128 -13.95 5.23 -20.32
C ILE A 128 -14.60 6.60 -20.41
N ARG A 129 -15.33 6.99 -19.37
CA ARG A 129 -16.00 8.30 -19.26
C ARG A 129 -15.50 9.12 -18.07
N PHE A 130 -15.01 8.45 -17.03
CA PHE A 130 -14.55 9.07 -15.80
C PHE A 130 -13.21 8.47 -15.36
N VAL A 131 -12.28 9.30 -14.87
CA VAL A 131 -10.98 8.86 -14.35
C VAL A 131 -10.78 9.38 -12.92
N TYR A 132 -10.60 8.45 -11.99
CA TYR A 132 -10.16 8.75 -10.63
C TYR A 132 -8.65 8.59 -10.50
N PHE A 133 -8.03 9.52 -9.80
CA PHE A 133 -6.64 9.45 -9.38
C PHE A 133 -6.57 9.34 -7.86
N ASP A 134 -5.80 8.38 -7.36
CA ASP A 134 -5.28 8.44 -5.99
C ASP A 134 -4.32 9.63 -5.83
N ILE A 135 -4.06 10.05 -4.59
CA ILE A 135 -3.16 11.17 -4.30
C ILE A 135 -1.78 10.70 -3.81
N ASN A 136 -1.70 10.00 -2.68
CA ASN A 136 -0.44 9.67 -2.01
C ASN A 136 0.19 8.42 -2.64
N GLY A 137 1.34 8.57 -3.29
CA GLY A 137 1.96 7.52 -4.10
C GLY A 137 1.62 7.63 -5.59
N CYS A 138 0.66 8.49 -5.95
CA CYS A 138 0.22 8.69 -7.34
C CYS A 138 0.45 10.12 -7.85
N LEU A 139 -0.18 11.14 -7.25
CA LEU A 139 0.02 12.55 -7.62
C LEU A 139 1.17 13.22 -6.84
N VAL A 140 1.40 12.76 -5.62
CA VAL A 140 2.52 13.18 -4.77
C VAL A 140 3.25 11.94 -4.27
N ARG A 141 4.56 12.06 -4.02
CA ARG A 141 5.34 10.97 -3.41
C ARG A 141 4.89 10.74 -1.97
N PHE A 142 5.10 9.51 -1.51
CA PHE A 142 4.79 9.11 -0.15
C PHE A 142 5.54 9.96 0.89
N PHE A 143 4.86 10.31 1.97
CA PHE A 143 5.29 11.31 2.96
C PHE A 143 6.25 10.77 4.02
N HIS A 144 7.03 9.73 3.75
CA HIS A 144 7.96 9.12 4.72
C HIS A 144 8.93 10.14 5.34
N HIS A 145 9.30 11.18 4.58
CA HIS A 145 10.15 12.27 5.08
C HIS A 145 9.53 13.05 6.26
N ALA A 146 8.20 13.05 6.40
CA ALA A 146 7.53 13.63 7.57
C ALA A 146 7.93 12.90 8.85
N PHE A 147 8.02 11.56 8.82
CA PHE A 147 8.43 10.77 9.97
C PHE A 147 9.88 11.04 10.36
N THR A 148 10.77 11.12 9.37
CA THR A 148 12.18 11.49 9.59
C THR A 148 12.28 12.87 10.24
N LYS A 149 11.54 13.86 9.73
CA LYS A 149 11.58 15.22 10.24
C LYS A 149 11.02 15.34 11.66
N ILE A 150 9.93 14.63 11.97
CA ILE A 150 9.40 14.55 13.34
C ILE A 150 10.43 13.89 14.27
N ALA A 151 11.10 12.82 13.84
CA ALA A 151 12.14 12.17 14.64
C ALA A 151 13.30 13.14 14.96
N GLU A 152 13.75 13.92 13.96
CA GLU A 152 14.79 14.93 14.15
C GLU A 152 14.37 16.05 15.12
N ASP A 153 13.15 16.54 14.99
CA ASP A 153 12.67 17.69 15.77
C ASP A 153 12.27 17.32 17.21
N THR A 154 11.88 16.06 17.44
CA THR A 154 11.41 15.58 18.75
C THR A 154 12.45 14.73 19.49
N GLY A 155 13.41 14.13 18.79
CA GLY A 155 14.35 13.15 19.33
C GLY A 155 13.75 11.74 19.53
N ALA A 156 12.49 11.51 19.14
CA ALA A 156 11.87 10.19 19.17
C ALA A 156 12.35 9.30 18.01
N SER A 157 12.17 7.98 18.12
CA SER A 157 12.52 7.07 17.03
C SER A 157 11.45 7.09 15.92
N SER A 158 11.91 6.93 14.67
CA SER A 158 11.02 6.77 13.51
C SER A 158 9.97 5.69 13.72
N ASP A 159 10.35 4.56 14.33
CA ASP A 159 9.46 3.42 14.59
C ASP A 159 8.27 3.79 15.48
N VAL A 160 8.48 4.66 16.48
CA VAL A 160 7.38 5.11 17.36
C VAL A 160 6.43 5.98 16.55
N ILE A 161 6.95 6.93 15.77
CA ILE A 161 6.15 7.83 14.94
C ILE A 161 5.34 7.05 13.91
N GLU A 162 6.00 6.13 13.20
CA GLU A 162 5.39 5.32 12.16
C GLU A 162 4.33 4.37 12.74
N SER A 163 4.64 3.66 13.82
CA SER A 163 3.66 2.76 14.46
C SER A 163 2.46 3.52 15.02
N THR A 164 2.66 4.69 15.64
CA THR A 164 1.57 5.56 16.09
C THR A 164 0.74 6.08 14.93
N PHE A 165 1.38 6.54 13.85
CA PHE A 165 0.69 6.98 12.65
C PHE A 165 -0.21 5.86 12.10
N TRP A 166 0.35 4.67 11.84
CA TRP A 166 -0.41 3.57 11.26
C TRP A 166 -1.48 3.00 12.19
N HIS A 167 -1.28 3.10 13.51
CA HIS A 167 -2.30 2.70 14.48
C HIS A 167 -3.57 3.53 14.38
N TYR A 168 -3.44 4.84 14.11
CA TYR A 168 -4.57 5.78 14.09
C TYR A 168 -5.01 6.18 12.67
N ASN A 169 -4.18 6.00 11.65
CA ASN A 169 -4.43 6.52 10.30
C ASN A 169 -5.82 6.17 9.77
N ASP A 170 -6.21 4.89 9.87
CA ASP A 170 -7.48 4.44 9.29
C ASP A 170 -8.69 5.03 10.01
N ILE A 171 -8.66 5.12 11.34
CA ILE A 171 -9.78 5.69 12.11
C ILE A 171 -9.88 7.21 11.91
N VAL A 172 -8.76 7.90 11.72
CA VAL A 172 -8.76 9.34 11.37
C VAL A 172 -9.28 9.52 9.93
N CYS A 173 -8.80 8.71 8.98
CA CYS A 173 -9.24 8.74 7.59
C CYS A 173 -10.71 8.34 7.42
N LYS A 174 -11.31 7.60 8.37
CA LYS A 174 -12.75 7.29 8.41
C LYS A 174 -13.59 8.33 9.15
N GLY A 175 -12.96 9.36 9.74
CA GLY A 175 -13.65 10.35 10.56
C GLY A 175 -14.12 9.84 11.93
N GLU A 176 -13.63 8.69 12.39
CA GLU A 176 -13.90 8.13 13.72
C GLU A 176 -13.05 8.81 14.81
N MET A 177 -11.92 9.41 14.42
CA MET A 177 -11.02 10.19 15.28
C MET A 177 -10.76 11.56 14.62
N SER A 178 -10.74 12.63 15.41
CA SER A 178 -10.40 13.95 14.88
C SER A 178 -8.89 14.07 14.62
N LEU A 179 -8.49 14.97 13.71
CA LEU A 179 -7.08 15.26 13.48
C LEU A 179 -6.42 15.90 14.71
N GLU A 180 -7.18 16.61 15.54
CA GLU A 180 -6.69 17.18 16.81
C GLU A 180 -6.36 16.08 17.81
N ASP A 181 -7.26 15.11 17.99
CA ASP A 181 -7.01 13.95 18.85
C ASP A 181 -5.80 13.14 18.36
N PHE A 182 -5.66 12.99 17.03
CA PHE A 182 -4.49 12.33 16.44
C PHE A 182 -3.19 13.08 16.78
N ASN A 183 -3.18 14.40 16.64
CA ASN A 183 -2.03 15.22 17.00
C ASN A 183 -1.67 15.10 18.50
N ILE A 184 -2.67 15.01 19.38
CA ILE A 184 -2.47 14.76 20.82
C ILE A 184 -1.82 13.39 21.02
N ALA A 185 -2.40 12.34 20.45
CA ALA A 185 -1.88 10.97 20.59
C ALA A 185 -0.44 10.85 20.04
N LEU A 186 -0.15 11.50 18.91
CA LEU A 186 1.19 11.52 18.33
C LEU A 186 2.18 12.30 19.19
N ALA A 187 1.78 13.45 19.74
CA ALA A 187 2.60 14.25 20.64
C ALA A 187 2.93 13.49 21.95
N GLU A 188 1.94 12.79 22.52
CA GLU A 188 2.12 11.92 23.69
C GLU A 188 3.10 10.78 23.41
N ALA A 189 2.96 10.11 22.25
CA ALA A 189 3.81 8.99 21.86
C ALA A 189 5.28 9.38 21.72
N VAL A 190 5.56 10.59 21.21
CA VAL A 190 6.94 11.08 21.01
C VAL A 190 7.47 11.91 22.18
N GLY A 191 6.64 12.20 23.19
CA GLY A 191 7.05 12.90 24.41
C GLY A 191 7.22 14.41 24.27
N VAL A 192 6.41 15.07 23.43
CA VAL A 192 6.42 16.53 23.24
C VAL A 192 5.08 17.17 23.59
N ALA A 193 5.06 18.49 23.78
CA ALA A 193 3.85 19.21 24.18
C ALA A 193 2.78 19.28 23.09
N SER A 194 3.19 19.36 21.82
CA SER A 194 2.28 19.40 20.67
C SER A 194 3.00 19.02 19.38
N ILE A 195 2.22 18.50 18.42
CA ILE A 195 2.62 18.24 17.04
C ILE A 195 1.53 18.78 16.10
N ASP A 196 1.95 19.29 14.94
CA ASP A 196 1.05 19.58 13.82
C ASP A 196 1.39 18.64 12.66
N TRP A 197 0.67 17.51 12.58
CA TRP A 197 0.83 16.56 11.50
C TRP A 197 0.68 17.19 10.11
N THR A 198 -0.25 18.14 9.95
CA THR A 198 -0.50 18.76 8.64
C THR A 198 0.70 19.58 8.18
N ALA A 199 1.35 20.29 9.09
CA ALA A 199 2.58 21.02 8.77
C ALA A 199 3.69 20.08 8.28
N TYR A 200 3.99 19.02 9.02
CA TYR A 200 5.01 18.04 8.64
C TYR A 200 4.68 17.31 7.33
N TYR A 201 3.43 16.89 7.17
CA TYR A 201 2.94 16.24 5.95
C TYR A 201 3.14 17.13 4.73
N LEU A 202 2.67 18.38 4.78
CA LEU A 202 2.73 19.31 3.64
C LEU A 202 4.17 19.74 3.29
N GLU A 203 5.09 19.73 4.25
CA GLU A 203 6.51 19.98 3.99
C GLU A 203 7.20 18.77 3.34
N ALA A 204 6.76 17.56 3.68
CA ALA A 204 7.35 16.31 3.20
C ALA A 204 6.91 15.88 1.79
N ILE A 205 5.66 16.18 1.40
CA ILE A 205 5.13 15.71 0.11
C ILE A 205 5.81 16.39 -1.08
N GLN A 206 6.04 15.60 -2.13
CA GLN A 206 6.67 16.07 -3.36
C GLN A 206 5.78 15.74 -4.57
N PRO A 207 5.35 16.74 -5.36
CA PRO A 207 4.58 16.51 -6.58
C PRO A 207 5.31 15.62 -7.59
N ILE A 208 4.59 14.65 -8.17
CA ILE A 208 5.09 13.83 -9.28
C ILE A 208 4.77 14.57 -10.59
N ALA A 209 5.68 15.42 -11.04
CA ALA A 209 5.46 16.37 -12.15
C ALA A 209 4.92 15.70 -13.42
N ALA A 210 5.46 14.54 -13.80
CA ALA A 210 5.01 13.82 -14.98
C ALA A 210 3.55 13.33 -14.85
N MET A 211 3.14 12.95 -13.64
CA MET A 211 1.75 12.58 -13.37
C MET A 211 0.82 13.80 -13.41
N HIS A 212 1.29 14.96 -12.95
CA HIS A 212 0.51 16.21 -13.03
C HIS A 212 0.23 16.63 -14.46
N ASP A 213 1.22 16.49 -15.34
CA ASP A 213 1.05 16.76 -16.78
C ASP A 213 0.09 15.76 -17.43
N LEU A 214 0.13 14.49 -17.02
CA LEU A 214 -0.84 13.49 -17.42
C LEU A 214 -2.26 13.87 -16.97
N VAL A 215 -2.48 14.25 -15.71
CA VAL A 215 -3.80 14.68 -15.21
C VAL A 215 -4.33 15.87 -16.02
N LYS A 216 -3.51 16.88 -16.31
CA LYS A 216 -3.88 18.01 -17.18
C LYS A 216 -4.25 17.56 -18.60
N TRP A 217 -3.58 16.54 -19.13
CA TRP A 217 -3.90 15.96 -20.43
C TRP A 217 -5.23 15.18 -20.40
N VAL A 218 -5.49 14.41 -19.34
CA VAL A 218 -6.72 13.63 -19.14
C VAL A 218 -7.92 14.55 -18.94
N ALA A 219 -7.79 15.60 -18.13
CA ALA A 219 -8.85 16.56 -17.84
C ALA A 219 -9.38 17.31 -19.09
N LYS A 220 -8.58 17.37 -20.16
CA LYS A 220 -9.02 17.94 -21.46
C LYS A 220 -9.95 17.01 -22.25
N ARG A 221 -10.09 15.74 -21.85
CA ARG A 221 -10.74 14.67 -22.64
C ARG A 221 -11.76 13.86 -21.84
N TYR A 222 -11.56 13.76 -20.53
CA TYR A 222 -12.36 12.96 -19.61
C TYR A 222 -12.77 13.81 -18.41
N LYS A 223 -13.87 13.40 -17.77
CA LYS A 223 -14.17 13.86 -16.42
C LYS A 223 -13.14 13.25 -15.47
N VAL A 224 -12.59 14.08 -14.58
CA VAL A 224 -11.57 13.66 -13.62
C VAL A 224 -12.05 13.89 -12.20
N GLY A 225 -11.65 13.02 -11.29
CA GLY A 225 -11.86 13.19 -9.86
C GLY A 225 -10.69 12.65 -9.05
N LEU A 226 -10.69 12.95 -7.76
CA LEU A 226 -9.74 12.41 -6.78
C LEU A 226 -10.44 11.38 -5.91
N LEU A 227 -9.74 10.31 -5.55
CA LEU A 227 -10.23 9.26 -4.64
C LEU A 227 -9.08 8.81 -3.73
N SER A 228 -9.05 9.28 -2.49
CA SER A 228 -7.90 9.09 -1.58
C SER A 228 -8.34 8.69 -0.18
N ASN A 229 -7.58 7.78 0.42
CA ASN A 229 -7.54 7.66 1.88
C ASN A 229 -6.68 8.79 2.39
N ILE A 230 -7.26 9.70 3.16
CA ILE A 230 -6.56 10.90 3.58
C ILE A 230 -7.16 11.46 4.87
N MET A 231 -6.33 12.12 5.68
CA MET A 231 -6.79 12.76 6.91
C MET A 231 -7.52 14.08 6.59
N PRO A 232 -8.44 14.53 7.46
CA PRO A 232 -9.26 15.72 7.23
C PRO A 232 -8.45 16.96 6.84
N GLY A 233 -8.93 17.67 5.81
CA GLY A 233 -8.42 18.98 5.40
C GLY A 233 -7.11 18.97 4.59
N GLN A 234 -6.49 17.80 4.37
CA GLN A 234 -5.22 17.72 3.65
C GLN A 234 -5.36 18.01 2.15
N ILE A 235 -6.45 17.59 1.49
CA ILE A 235 -6.64 17.86 0.06
C ILE A 235 -6.73 19.36 -0.20
N ASP A 236 -7.57 20.08 0.56
CA ASP A 236 -7.71 21.53 0.42
C ASP A 236 -6.39 22.26 0.69
N ALA A 237 -5.64 21.81 1.70
CA ALA A 237 -4.33 22.36 1.99
C ALA A 237 -3.31 22.14 0.85
N MET A 238 -3.34 20.97 0.20
CA MET A 238 -2.51 20.69 -0.97
C MET A 238 -2.91 21.54 -2.19
N ILE A 239 -4.20 21.69 -2.46
CA ILE A 239 -4.71 22.57 -3.54
C ILE A 239 -4.26 24.01 -3.30
N ASN A 240 -4.45 24.52 -2.09
CA ASN A 240 -4.08 25.90 -1.74
C ASN A 240 -2.56 26.16 -1.86
N LYS A 241 -1.72 25.15 -1.63
CA LYS A 241 -0.27 25.22 -1.83
C LYS A 241 0.18 24.94 -3.27
N GLY A 242 -0.74 24.59 -4.17
CA GLY A 242 -0.41 24.23 -5.56
C GLY A 242 0.35 22.90 -5.68
N LEU A 243 0.16 21.99 -4.73
CA LEU A 243 0.81 20.67 -4.69
C LEU A 243 0.02 19.59 -5.44
N LEU A 244 -1.18 19.90 -5.89
CA LEU A 244 -1.99 19.08 -6.79
C LEU A 244 -2.22 19.79 -8.13
N PRO A 245 -2.51 19.05 -9.22
CA PRO A 245 -2.81 19.66 -10.51
C PRO A 245 -4.02 20.59 -10.43
N ASP A 246 -3.86 21.83 -10.89
CA ASP A 246 -4.96 22.78 -11.06
C ASP A 246 -5.77 22.41 -12.31
N VAL A 247 -6.79 21.58 -12.10
CA VAL A 247 -7.76 21.14 -13.10
C VAL A 247 -9.16 21.14 -12.49
N PRO A 248 -10.23 21.29 -13.29
CA PRO A 248 -11.59 21.23 -12.78
C PRO A 248 -11.98 19.78 -12.44
N TYR A 249 -11.64 19.34 -11.22
CA TYR A 249 -12.13 18.06 -10.69
C TYR A 249 -13.65 18.09 -10.59
N VAL A 250 -14.31 17.11 -11.20
CA VAL A 250 -15.78 16.97 -11.15
C VAL A 250 -16.22 16.56 -9.75
N THR A 251 -15.41 15.76 -9.07
CA THR A 251 -15.62 15.35 -7.69
C THR A 251 -14.29 15.03 -7.01
N ILE A 252 -14.25 15.23 -5.70
CA ILE A 252 -13.17 14.84 -4.81
C ILE A 252 -13.80 13.95 -3.75
N VAL A 253 -13.41 12.68 -3.73
CA VAL A 253 -13.87 11.70 -2.75
C VAL A 253 -12.75 11.55 -1.71
N ASP A 254 -12.87 12.35 -0.66
CA ASP A 254 -12.02 12.35 0.52
C ASP A 254 -12.58 11.34 1.54
N SER A 255 -11.81 10.31 1.91
CA SER A 255 -12.26 9.27 2.83
C SER A 255 -12.80 9.83 4.15
N SER A 256 -12.20 10.91 4.65
CA SER A 256 -12.58 11.51 5.93
C SER A 256 -13.91 12.25 5.86
N GLN A 257 -14.33 12.67 4.67
CA GLN A 257 -15.62 13.33 4.43
C GLN A 257 -16.72 12.31 4.16
N VAL A 258 -16.39 11.21 3.49
CA VAL A 258 -17.36 10.17 3.13
C VAL A 258 -17.42 9.01 4.14
N LEU A 259 -16.57 9.04 5.16
CA LEU A 259 -16.50 8.07 6.26
C LEU A 259 -16.28 6.62 5.79
N ALA A 260 -15.50 6.45 4.71
CA ALA A 260 -15.17 5.17 4.11
C ALA A 260 -13.76 5.23 3.49
N ILE A 261 -12.99 4.16 3.63
CA ILE A 261 -11.62 4.08 3.08
C ILE A 261 -11.51 2.99 2.02
N LYS A 262 -10.60 3.15 1.07
CA LYS A 262 -10.12 2.03 0.25
C LYS A 262 -9.36 1.03 1.14
N PRO A 263 -9.46 -0.28 0.92
CA PRO A 263 -10.15 -0.96 -0.18
C PRO A 263 -11.59 -1.40 0.16
N GLU A 264 -12.29 -0.75 1.09
CA GLU A 264 -13.65 -1.13 1.45
C GLU A 264 -14.62 -0.92 0.27
N GLN A 265 -15.51 -1.88 0.05
CA GLN A 265 -16.49 -1.85 -1.03
C GLN A 265 -17.31 -0.54 -1.04
N HIS A 266 -17.70 -0.07 0.15
CA HIS A 266 -18.54 1.12 0.30
C HIS A 266 -17.90 2.38 -0.28
N MET A 267 -16.57 2.52 -0.18
CA MET A 267 -15.83 3.66 -0.73
C MET A 267 -16.00 3.77 -2.26
N TYR A 268 -15.95 2.64 -2.97
CA TYR A 268 -16.14 2.61 -4.42
C TYR A 268 -17.60 2.83 -4.84
N GLU A 269 -18.56 2.37 -4.04
CA GLU A 269 -19.99 2.63 -4.28
C GLU A 269 -20.30 4.12 -4.19
N ILE A 270 -19.81 4.78 -3.13
CA ILE A 270 -19.92 6.23 -2.96
C ILE A 270 -19.24 6.95 -4.14
N ALA A 271 -18.01 6.56 -4.47
CA ALA A 271 -17.26 7.21 -5.53
C ALA A 271 -17.93 7.08 -6.92
N ALA A 272 -18.58 5.95 -7.22
CA ALA A 272 -19.36 5.79 -8.45
C ALA A 272 -20.60 6.72 -8.47
N GLN A 273 -21.28 6.88 -7.33
CA GLN A 273 -22.42 7.79 -7.20
C GLN A 273 -21.99 9.25 -7.40
N PHE A 274 -20.89 9.69 -6.79
CA PHE A 274 -20.33 11.03 -6.95
C PHE A 274 -19.88 11.30 -8.39
N ALA A 275 -19.30 10.30 -9.07
CA ALA A 275 -18.97 10.39 -10.49
C ALA A 275 -20.20 10.39 -11.41
N ASN A 276 -21.37 9.99 -10.89
CA ASN A 276 -22.59 9.73 -11.65
C ASN A 276 -22.30 8.93 -12.93
N THR A 277 -21.57 7.84 -12.77
CA THR A 277 -21.04 7.03 -13.87
C THR A 277 -21.10 5.55 -13.48
N ASP A 278 -21.56 4.69 -14.40
CA ASP A 278 -21.60 3.25 -14.18
C ASP A 278 -20.17 2.70 -13.98
N PRO A 279 -19.96 1.73 -13.07
CA PRO A 279 -18.64 1.18 -12.73
C PRO A 279 -17.74 0.83 -13.93
N GLU A 280 -18.31 0.18 -14.95
CA GLU A 280 -17.64 -0.24 -16.19
C GLU A 280 -17.04 0.90 -17.05
N HIS A 281 -17.44 2.14 -16.77
CA HIS A 281 -16.97 3.36 -17.44
C HIS A 281 -16.01 4.20 -16.58
N ILE A 282 -15.68 3.74 -15.37
CA ILE A 282 -14.74 4.38 -14.46
C ILE A 282 -13.37 3.72 -14.59
N LEU A 283 -12.33 4.54 -14.69
CA LEU A 283 -10.92 4.14 -14.57
C LEU A 283 -10.35 4.65 -13.24
N LEU A 284 -9.79 3.77 -12.42
CA LEU A 284 -8.97 4.15 -11.26
C LEU A 284 -7.48 4.02 -11.57
N ILE A 285 -6.71 5.05 -11.23
CA ILE A 285 -5.24 5.03 -11.24
C ILE A 285 -4.75 5.18 -9.80
N ASP A 286 -4.09 4.15 -9.29
CA ASP A 286 -3.74 3.98 -7.87
C ASP A 286 -2.45 3.14 -7.78
N ASP A 287 -1.59 3.44 -6.80
CA ASP A 287 -0.32 2.75 -6.56
C ASP A 287 -0.50 1.52 -5.65
N SER A 288 -1.60 1.45 -4.89
CA SER A 288 -1.91 0.36 -3.99
C SER A 288 -2.64 -0.79 -4.70
N ARG A 289 -2.00 -1.97 -4.71
CA ARG A 289 -2.59 -3.19 -5.26
C ARG A 289 -3.90 -3.61 -4.59
N PRO A 290 -4.04 -3.60 -3.25
CA PRO A 290 -5.32 -3.85 -2.60
C PRO A 290 -6.46 -2.95 -3.12
N ASN A 291 -6.17 -1.67 -3.36
CA ASN A 291 -7.16 -0.71 -3.87
C ASN A 291 -7.57 -1.06 -5.30
N ILE A 292 -6.59 -1.30 -6.17
CA ILE A 292 -6.79 -1.72 -7.56
C ILE A 292 -7.64 -3.01 -7.64
N MET A 293 -7.32 -4.03 -6.84
CA MET A 293 -8.06 -5.29 -6.83
C MET A 293 -9.50 -5.13 -6.32
N ALA A 294 -9.73 -4.26 -5.34
CA ALA A 294 -11.08 -3.99 -4.84
C ALA A 294 -11.92 -3.24 -5.87
N ALA A 295 -11.37 -2.21 -6.52
CA ALA A 295 -12.06 -1.48 -7.59
C ALA A 295 -12.42 -2.40 -8.77
N GLU A 296 -11.51 -3.29 -9.17
CA GLU A 296 -11.76 -4.25 -10.25
C GLU A 296 -12.91 -5.21 -9.91
N LYS A 297 -13.00 -5.69 -8.65
CA LYS A 297 -14.14 -6.49 -8.18
C LYS A 297 -15.47 -5.73 -8.24
N MET A 298 -15.42 -4.39 -8.16
CA MET A 298 -16.59 -3.53 -8.33
C MET A 298 -16.93 -3.27 -9.81
N GLY A 299 -16.20 -3.87 -10.75
CA GLY A 299 -16.40 -3.71 -12.19
C GLY A 299 -15.71 -2.48 -12.80
N TRP A 300 -14.83 -1.81 -12.04
CA TRP A 300 -14.09 -0.66 -12.54
C TRP A 300 -12.93 -1.13 -13.42
N ARG A 301 -12.51 -0.27 -14.36
CA ARG A 301 -11.20 -0.42 -14.97
C ARG A 301 -10.15 0.14 -14.05
N VAL A 302 -8.97 -0.47 -14.08
CA VAL A 302 -7.90 -0.13 -13.15
C VAL A 302 -6.55 -0.10 -13.84
N LEU A 303 -5.69 0.81 -13.41
CA LEU A 303 -4.29 0.88 -13.83
C LEU A 303 -3.42 1.12 -12.61
N TRP A 304 -2.56 0.16 -12.32
CA TRP A 304 -1.54 0.30 -11.30
C TRP A 304 -0.48 1.33 -11.71
N PHE A 305 -0.20 2.27 -10.81
CA PHE A 305 0.86 3.28 -10.94
C PHE A 305 2.08 2.89 -10.09
N ASP A 306 3.25 2.80 -10.73
CA ASP A 306 4.55 2.57 -10.08
C ASP A 306 5.29 3.90 -9.99
N ASP A 307 5.45 4.45 -8.79
CA ASP A 307 6.10 5.74 -8.55
C ASP A 307 7.65 5.67 -8.59
N TYR A 308 8.21 4.45 -8.56
CA TYR A 308 9.62 4.17 -8.83
C TYR A 308 9.94 4.13 -10.32
N SER A 309 8.93 3.97 -11.18
CA SER A 309 9.05 3.97 -12.64
C SER A 309 7.87 4.72 -13.29
N PRO A 310 7.72 6.02 -12.99
CA PRO A 310 6.55 6.80 -13.38
C PRO A 310 6.38 6.89 -14.90
N GLU A 311 7.47 6.89 -15.68
CA GLU A 311 7.44 6.99 -17.14
C GLU A 311 6.70 5.80 -17.77
N ASN A 312 7.00 4.58 -17.31
CA ASN A 312 6.36 3.35 -17.79
C ASN A 312 4.86 3.33 -17.44
N SER A 313 4.52 3.78 -16.24
CA SER A 313 3.13 3.90 -15.77
C SER A 313 2.35 4.90 -16.63
N ILE A 314 2.95 6.07 -16.91
CA ILE A 314 2.35 7.11 -17.73
C ILE A 314 2.13 6.65 -19.17
N GLU A 315 3.09 5.94 -19.77
CA GLU A 315 2.94 5.40 -21.13
C GLU A 315 1.77 4.40 -21.20
N ARG A 316 1.67 3.50 -20.21
CA ARG A 316 0.55 2.56 -20.09
C ARG A 316 -0.79 3.28 -19.96
N ILE A 317 -0.88 4.31 -19.13
CA ILE A 317 -2.09 5.12 -18.95
C ILE A 317 -2.47 5.84 -20.25
N HIS A 318 -1.50 6.44 -20.95
CA HIS A 318 -1.74 7.06 -22.25
C HIS A 318 -2.25 6.07 -23.30
N SER A 319 -1.67 4.87 -23.37
CA SER A 319 -2.11 3.81 -24.29
C SER A 319 -3.55 3.40 -24.01
N ALA A 320 -3.87 3.13 -22.73
CA ALA A 320 -5.19 2.70 -22.30
C ALA A 320 -6.28 3.76 -22.55
N LEU A 321 -5.96 5.04 -22.41
CA LEU A 321 -6.90 6.15 -22.66
C LEU A 321 -6.98 6.56 -24.14
N ARG A 322 -6.08 6.10 -25.02
CA ARG A 322 -6.17 6.37 -26.47
C ARG A 322 -6.97 5.30 -27.23
N ALA A 323 -7.14 4.11 -26.66
CA ALA A 323 -7.83 2.95 -27.23
C ALA A 323 -9.36 3.08 -27.16
#